data_AF-A0A434IHM6-F1
#
_entry.id   AF-A0A434IHM6-F1
#
_cell.length_a   1.000
_cell.length_b   1.000
_cell.length_c   1.000
_cell.angle_alpha   90.00
_cell.angle_beta   90.00
_cell.angle_gamma   90.00
#
_symmetry.space_group_name_H-M   'P 1'
#
loop_
_entity.id
_entity.type
_entity.pdbx_description
1 polymer ?
#
loop_
_entity_poly.entity_id
_entity_poly.type
_entity_poly.pdbx_seq_one_letter_code
_entity_poly.pdbx_strand_id
1 'polypeptide(L)'
;MMNAHVSLGTPDFLPMRHHRQWAQTTSQLVLCRRVIEETPDVKTFVFTSPTDRMFCFSAGQYVLVHLKIEGAAVTRSYSVSSPPTRPLDLQITVKRTPGGLVSN
;
A
#
# COMPACT_ATOMS: atom_id res chain seq x y z
N MET A 1 -0.35 -18.41 -1.96
CA MET A 1 -1.22 -17.43 -2.64
C MET A 1 -1.42 -16.28 -1.67
N MET A 2 -0.90 -15.09 -1.95
CA MET A 2 -0.89 -13.94 -1.03
C MET A 2 -2.09 -13.03 -1.30
N ASN A 3 -2.88 -12.72 -0.26
CA ASN A 3 -3.96 -11.74 -0.30
C ASN A 3 -3.63 -10.62 0.70
N ALA A 4 -3.45 -9.39 0.22
CA ALA A 4 -3.27 -8.20 1.04
C ALA A 4 -4.50 -7.31 0.93
N HIS A 5 -4.97 -6.76 2.06
CA HIS A 5 -6.05 -5.78 2.09
C HIS A 5 -5.51 -4.41 2.52
N VAL A 6 -6.06 -3.29 2.03
CA VAL A 6 -5.60 -1.92 2.36
C VAL A 6 -6.69 -1.02 2.99
N SER A 7 -6.41 -0.29 4.08
CA SER A 7 -7.29 0.78 4.65
C SER A 7 -6.52 2.10 4.89
N LEU A 8 -7.17 3.26 5.06
CA LEU A 8 -6.45 4.56 5.15
C LEU A 8 -7.14 5.56 6.10
N GLY A 9 -6.36 6.30 6.90
CA GLY A 9 -6.85 7.38 7.78
C GLY A 9 -6.52 8.78 7.23
N THR A 10 -7.46 9.71 7.39
CA THR A 10 -7.49 11.06 6.82
C THR A 10 -6.71 12.08 7.67
N PRO A 11 -5.98 13.03 7.06
CA PRO A 11 -5.76 14.36 7.65
C PRO A 11 -6.59 15.42 6.90
N ASP A 12 -7.26 16.29 7.67
CA ASP A 12 -8.13 17.38 7.20
C ASP A 12 -7.32 18.55 6.63
N PHE A 13 -7.23 18.70 5.31
CA PHE A 13 -6.98 20.00 4.64
C PHE A 13 -7.57 19.97 3.21
N LEU A 14 -8.44 20.93 2.88
CA LEU A 14 -9.01 21.21 1.54
C LEU A 14 -8.27 22.42 0.92
N PRO A 15 -8.00 22.47 -0.41
CA PRO A 15 -9.04 22.86 -1.38
C PRO A 15 -8.93 22.31 -2.83
N MET A 16 -9.99 22.54 -3.62
CA MET A 16 -10.08 22.57 -5.11
C MET A 16 -9.96 21.23 -5.90
N ARG A 17 -11.15 20.67 -6.18
CA ARG A 17 -11.60 19.93 -7.38
C ARG A 17 -10.54 19.26 -8.28
N HIS A 18 -10.32 17.97 -8.04
CA HIS A 18 -10.52 16.92 -9.06
C HIS A 18 -11.09 15.69 -8.35
N HIS A 19 -12.38 15.44 -8.58
CA HIS A 19 -13.12 14.33 -8.01
C HIS A 19 -12.59 13.00 -8.56
N ARG A 20 -11.77 12.30 -7.75
CA ARG A 20 -11.79 10.84 -7.65
C ARG A 20 -11.17 10.43 -6.33
N GLN A 21 -11.93 10.80 -5.30
CA GLN A 21 -11.72 10.45 -3.91
C GLN A 21 -11.69 8.92 -3.83
N TRP A 22 -10.59 8.35 -3.35
CA TRP A 22 -10.65 7.06 -2.67
C TRP A 22 -11.44 7.28 -1.38
N ALA A 23 -12.76 7.39 -1.51
CA ALA A 23 -13.71 7.44 -0.40
C ALA A 23 -14.27 6.03 -0.16
N GLN A 24 -13.40 5.01 -0.18
CA GLN A 24 -13.78 3.68 0.25
C GLN A 24 -12.86 3.29 1.40
N THR A 25 -13.38 3.43 2.62
CA THR A 25 -12.90 2.78 3.85
C THR A 25 -12.84 1.25 3.71
N THR A 26 -13.34 0.71 2.59
CA THR A 26 -13.39 -0.71 2.26
C THR A 26 -12.01 -1.25 1.89
N SER A 27 -11.57 -2.23 2.65
CA SER A 27 -10.44 -3.10 2.38
C SER A 27 -10.50 -3.73 0.97
N GLN A 28 -9.61 -3.32 0.08
CA GLN A 28 -9.49 -3.91 -1.27
C GLN A 28 -8.35 -4.92 -1.35
N LEU A 29 -8.59 -6.04 -2.04
CA LEU A 29 -7.55 -7.01 -2.37
C LEU A 29 -6.62 -6.45 -3.45
N VAL A 30 -5.32 -6.61 -3.24
CA VAL A 30 -4.28 -6.25 -4.22
C VAL A 30 -3.37 -7.44 -4.51
N LEU A 31 -2.85 -7.50 -5.73
CA LEU A 31 -1.91 -8.52 -6.17
C LEU A 31 -0.50 -7.94 -6.15
N CYS A 32 0.44 -8.60 -5.46
CA CYS A 32 1.86 -8.26 -5.58
C CYS A 32 2.35 -8.74 -6.96
N ARG A 33 2.58 -7.80 -7.87
CA ARG A 33 3.00 -8.10 -9.24
C ARG A 33 4.51 -8.22 -9.36
N ARG A 34 5.24 -7.47 -8.53
CA ARG A 34 6.71 -7.44 -8.57
C ARG A 34 7.27 -7.10 -7.19
N VAL A 35 8.43 -7.68 -6.89
CA VAL A 35 9.28 -7.31 -5.76
C VAL A 35 10.61 -6.85 -6.34
N ILE A 36 11.06 -5.67 -5.93
CA ILE A 36 12.34 -5.08 -6.33
C ILE A 36 13.24 -5.10 -5.09
N GLU A 37 14.44 -5.64 -5.23
CA GLU A 37 15.45 -5.59 -4.19
C GLU A 37 16.26 -4.31 -4.35
N GLU A 38 16.10 -3.37 -3.42
CA GLU A 38 16.83 -2.10 -3.44
C GLU A 38 18.20 -2.28 -2.77
N THR A 39 18.19 -2.93 -1.60
CA THR A 39 19.36 -3.31 -0.81
C THR A 39 19.08 -4.66 -0.12
N PRO A 40 20.08 -5.32 0.50
CA PRO A 40 19.85 -6.59 1.22
C PRO A 40 18.77 -6.52 2.31
N ASP A 41 18.56 -5.32 2.88
CA ASP A 41 17.57 -5.05 3.92
C ASP A 41 16.39 -4.20 3.43
N VAL A 42 16.28 -3.82 2.15
CA VAL A 42 15.19 -2.98 1.65
C VAL A 42 14.59 -3.56 0.39
N LYS A 43 13.26 -3.73 0.38
CA LYS A 43 12.52 -4.19 -0.79
C LYS A 43 11.39 -3.23 -1.12
N THR A 44 11.17 -3.01 -2.41
CA THR A 44 10.00 -2.31 -2.93
C THR A 44 9.00 -3.34 -3.47
N PHE A 45 7.78 -3.31 -2.95
CA PHE A 45 6.67 -4.15 -3.40
C PHE A 45 5.77 -3.34 -4.34
N VAL A 46 5.50 -3.88 -5.52
CA VAL A 46 4.62 -3.29 -6.53
C VAL A 46 3.30 -4.07 -6.54
N PHE A 47 2.21 -3.38 -6.25
CA PHE A 47 0.87 -3.93 -6.20
C PHE A 47 0.02 -3.42 -7.35
N THR A 48 -0.85 -4.29 -7.86
CA THR A 48 -1.87 -3.95 -8.86
C THR A 48 -3.24 -4.44 -8.41
N SER A 49 -4.30 -3.86 -8.97
CA SER A 49 -5.66 -4.31 -8.72
C SER A 49 -5.96 -5.59 -9.52
N PRO A 50 -6.56 -6.62 -8.92
CA PRO A 50 -7.02 -7.80 -9.67
C PRO A 50 -8.13 -7.47 -10.68
N THR A 51 -8.81 -6.34 -10.51
CA THR A 51 -9.92 -5.89 -11.36
C THR A 51 -9.57 -4.63 -12.15
N ASP A 52 -8.29 -4.38 -12.39
CA ASP A 52 -7.78 -3.23 -13.17
C ASP A 52 -8.26 -1.85 -12.67
N ARG A 53 -8.49 -1.74 -11.35
CA ARG A 53 -8.84 -0.46 -10.72
C ARG A 53 -7.61 0.40 -10.53
N MET A 54 -7.82 1.69 -10.76
CA MET A 54 -6.84 2.73 -10.49
C MET A 54 -6.73 3.04 -8.98
N PHE A 55 -5.50 3.13 -8.48
CA PHE A 55 -5.16 3.72 -7.20
C PHE A 55 -5.16 5.24 -7.31
N CYS A 56 -5.98 5.91 -6.51
CA CYS A 56 -6.04 7.36 -6.41
C CYS A 56 -5.66 7.78 -4.98
N PHE A 57 -4.52 8.46 -4.84
CA PHE A 57 -4.00 8.97 -3.57
C PHE A 57 -3.29 10.31 -3.79
N SER A 58 -3.22 11.13 -2.76
CA SER A 58 -2.40 12.34 -2.75
C SER A 58 -0.98 12.01 -2.28
N ALA A 59 0.01 12.74 -2.79
CA ALA A 59 1.38 12.62 -2.30
C ALA A 59 1.44 12.88 -0.77
N GLY A 60 2.21 12.08 -0.05
CA GLY A 60 2.29 12.15 1.42
C GLY A 60 1.26 11.29 2.16
N GLN A 61 0.35 10.61 1.47
CA GLN A 61 -0.54 9.62 2.08
C GLN A 61 0.17 8.26 2.32
N TYR A 62 -0.41 7.46 3.21
CA TYR A 62 0.02 6.09 3.50
C TYR A 62 -0.97 5.07 2.94
N VAL A 63 -0.81 3.80 3.28
CA VAL A 63 -1.74 2.69 3.07
C VAL A 63 -1.63 1.73 4.26
N LEU A 64 -2.75 1.22 4.79
CA LEU A 64 -2.75 0.22 5.86
C LEU A 64 -2.76 -1.16 5.25
N VAL A 65 -1.63 -1.83 5.16
CA VAL A 65 -1.56 -3.20 4.65
C VAL A 65 -1.95 -4.17 5.76
N HIS A 66 -2.99 -4.97 5.49
CA HIS A 66 -3.47 -6.07 6.32
C HIS A 66 -2.89 -7.38 5.80
N LEU A 67 -2.19 -8.10 6.66
CA LEU A 67 -1.46 -9.32 6.37
C LEU A 67 -1.88 -10.41 7.35
N LYS A 68 -1.83 -11.66 6.90
CA LYS A 68 -1.97 -12.82 7.78
C LYS A 68 -0.64 -13.54 7.84
N ILE A 69 0.03 -13.49 8.98
CA ILE A 69 1.36 -14.06 9.22
C ILE A 69 1.21 -15.09 10.33
N GLU A 70 1.59 -16.35 10.07
CA GLU A 70 1.48 -17.47 11.03
C GLU A 70 0.10 -17.61 11.70
N GLY A 71 -0.97 -17.28 10.95
CA GLY A 71 -2.34 -17.34 11.45
C GLY A 71 -2.83 -16.06 12.15
N ALA A 72 -1.94 -15.15 12.54
CA ALA A 72 -2.27 -13.86 13.13
C ALA A 72 -2.54 -12.79 12.06
N ALA A 73 -3.62 -12.02 12.26
CA ALA A 73 -3.89 -10.84 11.43
C ALA A 73 -3.07 -9.65 11.95
N VAL A 74 -2.27 -9.05 11.07
CA VAL A 74 -1.42 -7.90 11.39
C VAL A 74 -1.67 -6.78 10.39
N THR A 75 -1.88 -5.57 10.90
CA THR A 75 -2.07 -4.36 10.10
C THR A 75 -0.90 -3.41 10.32
N ARG A 76 -0.34 -2.86 9.24
CA ARG A 76 0.73 -1.85 9.30
C ARG A 76 0.50 -0.73 8.30
N SER A 77 0.83 0.48 8.72
CA SER A 77 0.85 1.65 7.86
C SER A 77 2.17 1.72 7.10
N TYR A 78 2.09 1.91 5.78
CA TYR A 78 3.23 2.16 4.91
C TYR A 78 2.97 3.41 4.07
N SER A 79 3.94 4.31 4.00
CA SER A 79 3.89 5.43 3.08
C SER A 79 3.94 4.94 1.64
N VAL A 80 3.14 5.56 0.76
CA VAL A 80 3.16 5.23 -0.67
C VAL A 80 4.41 5.82 -1.31
N SER A 81 5.23 4.99 -1.96
CA SER A 81 6.47 5.41 -2.62
C SER A 81 6.29 5.70 -4.12
N SER A 82 5.18 5.25 -4.73
CA SER A 82 4.84 5.57 -6.12
C SER A 82 4.25 6.98 -6.25
N PRO A 83 4.49 7.69 -7.37
CA PRO A 83 3.86 8.98 -7.63
C PRO A 83 2.35 8.81 -7.92
N PRO A 84 1.49 9.76 -7.50
CA PRO A 84 0.05 9.75 -7.82
C PRO A 84 -0.29 9.70 -9.31
N THR A 85 0.67 10.09 -10.16
CA THR A 85 0.54 10.08 -11.63
C THR A 85 0.67 8.68 -12.24
N ARG A 86 1.00 7.64 -11.45
CA ARG A 86 1.03 6.24 -11.88
C ARG A 86 -0.08 5.44 -11.19
N PRO A 87 -1.33 5.57 -11.63
CA PRO A 87 -2.49 5.06 -10.90
C PRO A 87 -2.70 3.55 -11.03
N LEU A 88 -1.97 2.82 -11.88
CA LEU A 88 -2.15 1.37 -12.05
C LEU A 88 -1.28 0.54 -11.10
N ASP A 89 -0.21 1.15 -10.58
CA ASP A 89 0.76 0.52 -9.71
C ASP A 89 0.84 1.27 -8.38
N LEU A 90 0.59 0.56 -7.29
CA LEU A 90 0.85 1.06 -5.94
C LEU A 90 2.19 0.50 -5.46
N GLN A 91 3.10 1.36 -5.04
CA GLN A 91 4.40 0.94 -4.51
C GLN A 91 4.54 1.30 -3.05
N ILE A 92 5.09 0.35 -2.28
CA ILE A 92 5.59 0.59 -0.92
C ILE A 92 7.03 0.09 -0.84
N THR A 93 7.88 0.84 -0.17
CA THR A 93 9.27 0.48 0.07
C THR A 93 9.44 0.18 1.55
N VAL A 94 9.86 -1.04 1.86
CA VAL A 94 9.92 -1.56 3.22
C VAL A 94 11.34 -1.93 3.56
N LYS A 95 11.86 -1.35 4.65
CA LYS A 95 13.11 -1.78 5.27
C LYS A 95 12.83 -2.92 6.24
N ARG A 96 13.56 -4.02 6.06
CA ARG A 96 13.61 -5.16 6.94
C ARG A 96 14.17 -4.74 8.29
N THR A 97 13.45 -5.07 9.36
CA THR A 97 13.92 -4.91 10.74
C THR A 97 14.14 -6.31 11.30
N PRO A 98 15.38 -6.71 11.67
CA PRO A 98 15.63 -8.00 12.31
C PRO A 98 14.71 -8.21 13.51
N GLY A 99 13.96 -9.32 13.53
CA GLY A 99 12.97 -9.61 14.58
C GLY A 99 11.61 -8.90 14.43
N GLY A 100 11.39 -8.13 13.36
CA GLY A 100 10.11 -7.48 13.09
C GLY A 100 9.06 -8.45 12.55
N LEU A 101 7.86 -8.49 13.14
CA LEU A 101 6.78 -9.41 12.73
C LEU A 101 6.33 -9.25 11.27
N VAL A 102 6.43 -8.05 10.70
CA VAL A 102 5.89 -7.71 9.37
C VAL A 102 6.97 -7.35 8.36
N SER A 103 8.12 -6.85 8.83
CA SER A 103 9.24 -6.42 8.00
C SER A 103 10.42 -7.39 8.17
N ASN A 104 10.20 -8.70 8.13
CA ASN A 104 11.26 -9.72 8.25
C ASN A 104 11.19 -10.75 7.12
#